data_AF-A0A8J3X0W2-F1
#
_entry.id   AF-A0A8J3X0W2-F1
#
_cell.length_a   1.000
_cell.length_b   1.000
_cell.length_c   1.000
_cell.angle_alpha   90.00
_cell.angle_beta   90.00
_cell.angle_gamma   90.00
#
_symmetry.space_group_name_H-M   'P 1'
#
loop_
_entity.id
_entity.type
_entity.pdbx_description
1 polymer ?
#
loop_
_entity_poly.entity_id
_entity_poly.type
_entity_poly.pdbx_seq_one_letter_code
_entity_poly.pdbx_strand_id
1 'polypeptide(L)'
;MKRGLQAVYATLLALLASHLILAHPAHAASGLRVKDGRLVEANGQDLVLRGVNHSYSWYASQTSGVFAAIKAAGANSARLTLSIGHRWKPATTAADVSSAISLCQQHRLICILEAHDASGYGQQQGAATLDEVVGYWISIRGALAGQDNYVILNVANEPFGYHITSTWTQDTMRAIGRLRAAGLQHTLMVDAPDWGQDDLFTMRDNAPKVLAADPARNTVFDIHMFGTFNTPAKVQSYLQSFVARRLPIVVGEFSSNHPYGKPATDAVLQYAQAYRIGFLGWLWSGDTEAAYLDMVNNFNPSLRTPWGARFLTGVNGLRTNAREATVFGGAARRTKHRWNWSDLWPWSMAQAAAVRPVPSRRSRPLTRRPRRAPEDPAPGGGRAGRGSRTPVGGRRRDDAPREQGVQTR
;
A
#
# COMPACT_ATOMS: atom_id res chain seq x y z
N MET A 1 -58.18 -42.96 -10.25
CA MET A 1 -58.22 -41.83 -9.28
C MET A 1 -56.85 -41.49 -8.66
N LYS A 2 -55.98 -42.46 -8.30
CA LYS A 2 -54.69 -42.16 -7.61
C LYS A 2 -53.65 -41.38 -8.44
N ARG A 3 -53.64 -41.48 -9.78
CA ARG A 3 -52.68 -40.76 -10.65
C ARG A 3 -53.03 -39.27 -10.88
N GLY A 4 -54.29 -38.87 -10.70
CA GLY A 4 -54.71 -37.48 -10.87
C GLY A 4 -54.32 -36.58 -9.68
N LEU A 5 -54.32 -37.14 -8.46
CA LEU A 5 -53.95 -36.40 -7.26
C LEU A 5 -52.45 -36.03 -7.22
N GLN A 6 -51.58 -36.88 -7.75
CA GLN A 6 -50.13 -36.63 -7.77
C GLN A 6 -49.74 -35.47 -8.71
N ALA A 7 -50.45 -35.32 -9.83
CA ALA A 7 -50.20 -34.22 -10.76
C ALA A 7 -50.62 -32.86 -10.18
N VAL A 8 -51.72 -32.82 -9.43
CA VAL A 8 -52.23 -31.61 -8.76
C VAL A 8 -51.32 -31.17 -7.61
N TYR A 9 -50.79 -32.11 -6.82
CA TYR A 9 -49.83 -31.79 -5.77
C TYR A 9 -48.50 -31.26 -6.32
N ALA A 10 -48.01 -31.80 -7.44
CA ALA A 10 -46.78 -31.31 -8.06
C ALA A 10 -46.93 -29.89 -8.63
N THR A 11 -48.10 -29.52 -9.15
CA THR A 11 -48.37 -28.16 -9.65
C THR A 11 -48.53 -27.15 -8.52
N LEU A 12 -49.19 -27.52 -7.41
CA LEU A 12 -49.32 -26.67 -6.22
C LEU A 12 -47.96 -26.40 -5.54
N LEU A 13 -47.08 -27.40 -5.45
CA LEU A 13 -45.72 -27.22 -4.92
C LEU A 13 -44.84 -26.34 -5.81
N ALA A 14 -44.96 -26.44 -7.13
CA ALA A 14 -44.23 -25.58 -8.07
C ALA A 14 -44.69 -24.12 -8.01
N LEU A 15 -46.00 -23.88 -7.83
CA LEU A 15 -46.56 -22.54 -7.66
C LEU A 15 -46.17 -21.92 -6.31
N LEU A 16 -46.15 -22.69 -5.21
CA LEU A 16 -45.68 -22.23 -3.91
C LEU A 16 -44.16 -21.92 -3.89
N ALA A 17 -43.35 -22.70 -4.62
CA ALA A 17 -41.91 -22.43 -4.76
C ALA A 17 -41.62 -21.15 -5.58
N SER A 18 -42.51 -20.76 -6.50
CA SER A 18 -42.36 -19.56 -7.32
C SER A 18 -42.65 -18.24 -6.59
N HIS A 19 -43.17 -18.29 -5.37
CA HIS A 19 -43.43 -17.11 -4.53
C HIS A 19 -42.39 -16.89 -3.41
N LEU A 20 -41.39 -17.78 -3.31
CA LEU A 20 -40.26 -17.65 -2.40
C LEU A 20 -39.01 -17.05 -3.07
N ILE A 21 -39.17 -16.34 -4.19
CA ILE A 21 -38.14 -15.43 -4.67
C ILE A 21 -38.17 -14.22 -3.75
N LEU A 22 -37.43 -14.29 -2.64
CA LEU A 22 -36.97 -13.13 -1.89
C LEU A 22 -36.16 -12.25 -2.85
N ALA A 23 -36.85 -11.41 -3.61
CA ALA A 23 -36.23 -10.30 -4.31
C ALA A 23 -35.58 -9.43 -3.24
N HIS A 24 -34.28 -9.61 -3.06
CA HIS A 24 -33.50 -8.70 -2.23
C HIS A 24 -33.71 -7.31 -2.84
N PRO A 25 -34.09 -6.28 -2.06
CA PRO A 25 -34.17 -4.94 -2.60
C PRO A 25 -32.83 -4.66 -3.25
N ALA A 26 -32.82 -4.43 -4.56
CA ALA A 26 -31.65 -4.00 -5.29
C ALA A 26 -31.28 -2.63 -4.73
N HIS A 27 -30.48 -2.61 -3.66
CA HIS A 27 -29.81 -1.41 -3.23
C HIS A 27 -28.93 -1.02 -4.41
N ALA A 28 -29.32 0.06 -5.11
CA ALA A 28 -28.42 0.72 -6.02
C ALA A 28 -27.11 0.92 -5.25
N ALA A 29 -26.01 0.36 -5.76
CA ALA A 29 -24.73 0.40 -5.07
C ALA A 29 -24.36 1.87 -4.80
N SER A 30 -24.53 2.31 -3.55
CA SER A 30 -24.21 3.66 -3.10
C SER A 30 -22.75 3.71 -2.68
N GLY A 31 -22.06 4.81 -2.99
CA GLY A 31 -20.69 5.02 -2.54
C GLY A 31 -19.60 4.63 -3.52
N LEU A 32 -18.37 4.74 -3.02
CA LEU A 32 -17.18 4.18 -3.62
C LEU A 32 -17.35 2.66 -3.71
N ARG A 33 -16.96 2.08 -4.85
CA ARG A 33 -16.92 0.62 -4.98
C ARG A 33 -15.85 0.09 -5.91
N VAL A 34 -15.57 -1.19 -5.79
CA VAL A 34 -14.78 -1.93 -6.78
C VAL A 34 -15.65 -2.35 -7.95
N LYS A 35 -15.16 -2.12 -9.17
CA LYS A 35 -15.76 -2.61 -10.42
C LYS A 35 -14.66 -2.96 -11.40
N ASP A 36 -14.70 -4.18 -11.96
CA ASP A 36 -13.76 -4.67 -12.98
C ASP A 36 -12.27 -4.49 -12.60
N GLY A 37 -11.95 -4.69 -11.31
CA GLY A 37 -10.59 -4.53 -10.78
C GLY A 37 -10.17 -3.08 -10.53
N ARG A 38 -11.11 -2.12 -10.53
CA ARG A 38 -10.84 -0.69 -10.33
C ARG A 38 -11.72 -0.11 -9.23
N LEU A 39 -11.20 0.89 -8.52
CA LEU A 39 -11.97 1.71 -7.62
C LEU A 39 -12.74 2.76 -8.42
N VAL A 40 -14.05 2.87 -8.20
CA VAL A 40 -14.93 3.79 -8.90
C VAL A 40 -15.86 4.51 -7.93
N GLU A 41 -16.17 5.77 -8.20
CA GLU A 41 -17.15 6.56 -7.45
C GLU A 41 -18.59 6.09 -7.74
N ALA A 42 -19.59 6.50 -6.95
CA ALA A 42 -20.98 6.05 -7.10
C ALA A 42 -21.53 6.25 -8.53
N ASN A 43 -21.16 7.35 -9.19
CA ASN A 43 -21.53 7.64 -10.58
C ASN A 43 -20.79 6.79 -11.64
N GLY A 44 -19.91 5.88 -11.22
CA GLY A 44 -19.14 4.97 -12.08
C GLY A 44 -17.85 5.55 -12.64
N GLN A 45 -17.46 6.77 -12.27
CA GLN A 45 -16.17 7.34 -12.67
C GLN A 45 -15.01 6.62 -11.96
N ASP A 46 -13.92 6.40 -12.68
CA ASP A 46 -12.69 5.80 -12.17
C ASP A 46 -12.03 6.73 -11.14
N LEU A 47 -11.83 6.23 -9.92
CA LEU A 47 -11.18 6.95 -8.84
C LEU A 47 -9.76 6.43 -8.66
N VAL A 48 -8.78 7.25 -9.07
CA VAL A 48 -7.36 6.96 -8.89
C VAL A 48 -6.83 7.82 -7.75
N LEU A 49 -6.60 7.19 -6.59
CA LEU A 49 -6.14 7.87 -5.38
C LEU A 49 -4.73 8.45 -5.56
N ARG A 50 -4.56 9.70 -5.17
CA ARG A 50 -3.32 10.48 -5.26
C ARG A 50 -3.27 11.33 -4.01
N GLY A 51 -2.57 10.86 -3.00
CA GLY A 51 -2.67 11.44 -1.67
C GLY A 51 -1.42 11.31 -0.83
N VAL A 52 -1.59 11.58 0.47
CA VAL A 52 -0.55 11.47 1.50
C VAL A 52 -1.11 10.77 2.71
N ASN A 53 -0.22 10.18 3.50
CA ASN A 53 -0.52 9.76 4.87
C ASN A 53 -0.35 10.95 5.83
N HIS A 54 -1.22 11.03 6.84
CA HIS A 54 -1.15 12.01 7.91
C HIS A 54 -1.42 11.34 9.25
N SER A 55 -0.50 11.53 10.18
CA SER A 55 -0.55 10.97 11.53
C SER A 55 -1.60 11.63 12.44
N TYR A 56 -2.88 11.48 12.09
CA TYR A 56 -3.98 12.24 12.66
C TYR A 56 -4.12 12.05 14.17
N SER A 57 -4.14 10.81 14.68
CA SER A 57 -4.32 10.58 16.13
C SER A 57 -3.18 11.10 17.00
N TRP A 58 -1.95 11.14 16.49
CA TRP A 58 -0.80 11.65 17.25
C TRP A 58 -0.69 13.18 17.19
N TYR A 59 -1.32 13.79 16.19
CA TYR A 59 -1.27 15.24 15.96
C TYR A 59 -2.66 15.84 15.71
N ALA A 60 -3.66 15.42 16.50
CA ALA A 60 -5.05 15.84 16.34
C ALA A 60 -5.26 17.37 16.51
N SER A 61 -4.31 18.07 17.15
CA SER A 61 -4.30 19.53 17.24
C SER A 61 -3.76 20.21 15.97
N GLN A 62 -3.02 19.50 15.11
CA GLN A 62 -2.50 19.99 13.83
C GLN A 62 -3.55 19.87 12.71
N THR A 63 -4.80 20.23 13.00
CA THR A 63 -5.91 20.16 12.03
C THR A 63 -6.10 21.46 11.27
N SER A 64 -5.77 22.62 11.87
CA SER A 64 -5.87 23.91 11.20
C SER A 64 -4.77 24.05 10.14
N GLY A 65 -5.13 23.82 8.88
CA GLY A 65 -4.28 24.11 7.72
C GLY A 65 -3.56 22.90 7.13
N VAL A 66 -3.41 21.78 7.83
CA VAL A 66 -2.77 20.57 7.25
C VAL A 66 -3.61 20.01 6.10
N PHE A 67 -4.91 19.79 6.29
CA PHE A 67 -5.79 19.32 5.21
C PHE A 67 -5.84 20.30 4.03
N ALA A 68 -5.86 21.61 4.31
CA ALA A 68 -5.78 22.65 3.30
C ALA A 68 -4.46 22.59 2.53
N ALA A 69 -3.33 22.38 3.22
CA ALA A 69 -2.00 22.29 2.63
C ALA A 69 -1.83 21.02 1.79
N ILE A 70 -2.33 19.88 2.28
CA ILE A 70 -2.40 18.61 1.55
C ILE A 70 -3.20 18.80 0.26
N LYS A 71 -4.36 19.45 0.36
CA LYS A 71 -5.18 19.77 -0.82
C LYS A 71 -4.46 20.72 -1.78
N ALA A 72 -3.83 21.77 -1.27
CA ALA A 72 -3.08 22.74 -2.07
C ALA A 72 -1.86 22.12 -2.77
N ALA A 73 -1.27 21.05 -2.20
CA ALA A 73 -0.24 20.26 -2.85
C ALA A 73 -0.77 19.41 -4.03
N GLY A 74 -2.11 19.31 -4.16
CA GLY A 74 -2.80 18.67 -5.27
C GLY A 74 -3.51 17.38 -4.89
N ALA A 75 -3.47 16.93 -3.63
CA ALA A 75 -4.07 15.65 -3.25
C ALA A 75 -5.57 15.57 -3.56
N ASN A 76 -6.03 14.37 -3.91
CA ASN A 76 -7.46 14.02 -3.96
C ASN A 76 -7.89 13.08 -2.83
N SER A 77 -6.93 12.60 -2.02
CA SER A 77 -7.18 11.72 -0.89
C SER A 77 -6.18 11.96 0.24
N ALA A 78 -6.56 11.62 1.46
CA ALA A 78 -5.68 11.59 2.63
C ALA A 78 -5.95 10.31 3.43
N ARG A 79 -4.89 9.60 3.82
CA ARG A 79 -4.96 8.45 4.72
C ARG A 79 -4.58 8.88 6.12
N LEU A 80 -5.48 8.66 7.07
CA LEU A 80 -5.43 9.22 8.41
C LEU A 80 -5.22 8.11 9.41
N THR A 81 -4.09 8.16 10.12
CA THR A 81 -3.78 7.17 11.14
C THR A 81 -4.69 7.35 12.36
N LEU A 82 -5.38 6.27 12.74
CA LEU A 82 -6.23 6.23 13.92
C LEU A 82 -5.64 5.31 15.01
N SER A 83 -5.66 5.78 16.25
CA SER A 83 -5.45 4.94 17.43
C SER A 83 -6.76 4.29 17.86
N ILE A 84 -6.77 2.99 18.15
CA ILE A 84 -7.93 2.26 18.70
C ILE A 84 -7.89 2.09 20.22
N GLY A 85 -6.85 2.58 20.90
CA GLY A 85 -6.73 2.47 22.36
C GLY A 85 -5.96 1.24 22.87
N HIS A 86 -5.36 0.44 21.98
CA HIS A 86 -4.68 -0.81 22.34
C HIS A 86 -3.21 -0.55 22.66
N ARG A 87 -2.45 -0.06 21.66
CA ARG A 87 -1.05 0.34 21.79
C ARG A 87 -0.93 1.80 22.18
N TRP A 88 -1.72 2.68 21.55
CA TRP A 88 -1.74 4.10 21.85
C TRP A 88 -3.04 4.47 22.56
N LYS A 89 -2.97 5.35 23.56
CA LYS A 89 -4.13 5.82 24.32
C LYS A 89 -4.16 7.35 24.37
N PRO A 90 -5.36 7.97 24.36
CA PRO A 90 -6.68 7.34 24.28
C PRO A 90 -6.99 6.78 22.87
N ALA A 91 -8.07 6.00 22.77
CA ALA A 91 -8.64 5.61 21.48
C ALA A 91 -9.27 6.83 20.80
N THR A 92 -9.21 6.86 19.47
CA THR A 92 -9.90 7.86 18.65
C THR A 92 -11.40 7.60 18.72
N THR A 93 -12.19 8.58 19.17
CA THR A 93 -13.62 8.39 19.40
C THR A 93 -14.44 8.53 18.11
N ALA A 94 -15.72 8.17 18.15
CA ALA A 94 -16.66 8.41 17.04
C ALA A 94 -16.77 9.91 16.67
N ALA A 95 -16.64 10.80 17.65
CA ALA A 95 -16.67 12.25 17.41
C ALA A 95 -15.39 12.73 16.71
N ASP A 96 -14.23 12.19 17.09
CA ASP A 96 -12.96 12.49 16.43
C ASP A 96 -12.96 12.01 14.98
N VAL A 97 -13.51 10.83 14.72
CA VAL A 97 -13.68 10.28 13.36
C VAL A 97 -14.63 11.14 12.53
N SER A 98 -15.78 11.56 13.10
CA SER A 98 -16.71 12.45 12.41
C SER A 98 -16.06 13.79 12.05
N SER A 99 -15.20 14.30 12.93
CA SER A 99 -14.43 15.54 12.70
C SER A 99 -13.38 15.36 11.59
N ALA A 100 -12.66 14.23 11.59
CA ALA A 100 -11.68 13.90 10.55
C ALA A 100 -12.32 13.78 9.16
N ILE A 101 -13.48 13.12 9.07
CA ILE A 101 -14.27 12.99 7.83
C ILE A 101 -14.72 14.38 7.35
N SER A 102 -15.21 15.23 8.27
CA SER A 102 -15.65 16.59 7.94
C SER A 102 -14.51 17.45 7.39
N LEU A 103 -13.31 17.36 7.97
CA LEU A 103 -12.12 18.05 7.47
C LEU A 103 -11.74 17.58 6.06
N CYS A 104 -11.78 16.27 5.80
CA CYS A 104 -11.55 15.74 4.46
C CYS A 104 -12.55 16.27 3.44
N GLN A 105 -13.85 16.24 3.77
CA GLN A 105 -14.91 16.72 2.88
C GLN A 105 -14.80 18.22 2.61
N GLN A 106 -14.56 19.03 3.64
CA GLN A 106 -14.35 20.47 3.53
C GLN A 106 -13.22 20.80 2.54
N HIS A 107 -12.16 19.97 2.53
CA HIS A 107 -11.02 20.11 1.64
C HIS A 107 -11.10 19.25 0.38
N ARG A 108 -12.25 18.61 0.11
CA ARG A 108 -12.49 17.80 -1.10
C ARG A 108 -11.46 16.69 -1.29
N LEU A 109 -11.22 15.96 -0.21
CA LEU A 109 -10.34 14.81 -0.11
C LEU A 109 -11.18 13.56 0.18
N ILE A 110 -10.94 12.47 -0.55
CA ILE A 110 -11.40 11.15 -0.13
C ILE A 110 -10.65 10.77 1.15
N CYS A 111 -11.40 10.45 2.19
CA CYS A 111 -10.88 10.13 3.51
C CYS A 111 -10.61 8.63 3.60
N ILE A 112 -9.37 8.24 3.85
CA ILE A 112 -9.01 6.84 4.09
C ILE A 112 -8.70 6.74 5.58
N LEU A 113 -9.55 6.05 6.32
CA LEU A 113 -9.39 5.88 7.77
C LEU A 113 -8.75 4.52 8.02
N GLU A 114 -7.66 4.49 8.79
CA GLU A 114 -6.93 3.26 9.10
C GLU A 114 -6.73 3.10 10.62
N ALA A 115 -6.80 1.86 11.12
CA ALA A 115 -6.51 1.54 12.51
C ALA A 115 -5.05 1.08 12.68
N HIS A 116 -4.24 1.90 13.34
CA HIS A 116 -2.78 1.75 13.30
C HIS A 116 -2.25 0.74 14.33
N ASP A 117 -3.00 0.47 15.40
CA ASP A 117 -2.55 -0.38 16.51
C ASP A 117 -2.27 -1.83 16.14
N ALA A 118 -2.71 -2.33 14.97
CA ALA A 118 -2.42 -3.70 14.52
C ALA A 118 -1.04 -3.86 13.86
N SER A 119 -0.35 -2.75 13.60
CA SER A 119 0.90 -2.73 12.84
C SER A 119 1.92 -3.71 13.42
N GLY A 120 2.30 -4.69 12.61
CA GLY A 120 3.32 -5.68 12.97
C GLY A 120 2.84 -6.77 13.92
N TYR A 121 1.53 -7.06 14.00
CA TYR A 121 0.99 -8.13 14.87
C TYR A 121 1.78 -9.44 14.81
N GLY A 122 2.00 -10.03 15.99
CA GLY A 122 2.85 -11.21 16.19
C GLY A 122 4.36 -10.91 16.33
N GLN A 123 4.81 -9.70 15.95
CA GLN A 123 6.19 -9.24 16.12
C GLN A 123 6.27 -8.02 17.02
N GLN A 124 5.42 -7.02 16.77
CA GLN A 124 5.35 -5.79 17.53
C GLN A 124 4.61 -6.03 18.84
N GLN A 125 5.29 -5.76 19.96
CA GLN A 125 4.67 -5.83 21.27
C GLN A 125 3.51 -4.82 21.36
N GLY A 126 2.38 -5.29 21.87
CA GLY A 126 1.16 -4.47 22.02
C GLY A 126 0.42 -4.23 20.71
N ALA A 127 0.78 -4.89 19.61
CA ALA A 127 -0.02 -4.84 18.40
C ALA A 127 -1.36 -5.58 18.59
N ALA A 128 -2.44 -4.94 18.17
CA ALA A 128 -3.80 -5.49 18.24
C ALA A 128 -4.00 -6.58 17.19
N THR A 129 -4.90 -7.51 17.49
CA THR A 129 -5.42 -8.46 16.50
C THR A 129 -6.41 -7.77 15.55
N LEU A 130 -6.59 -8.34 14.36
CA LEU A 130 -7.68 -7.91 13.45
C LEU A 130 -9.07 -7.99 14.11
N ASP A 131 -9.27 -8.91 15.05
CA ASP A 131 -10.57 -9.09 15.72
C ASP A 131 -10.92 -7.90 16.63
N GLU A 132 -9.92 -7.40 17.37
CA GLU A 132 -10.02 -6.21 18.23
C GLU A 132 -10.22 -4.94 17.40
N VAL A 133 -9.49 -4.81 16.29
CA VAL A 133 -9.66 -3.69 15.34
C VAL A 133 -11.09 -3.66 14.76
N VAL A 134 -11.63 -4.83 14.38
CA VAL A 134 -13.03 -4.91 13.92
C VAL A 134 -14.00 -4.52 15.03
N GLY A 135 -13.73 -4.92 16.28
CA GLY A 135 -14.50 -4.48 17.44
C GLY A 135 -14.56 -2.95 17.56
N TYR A 136 -13.42 -2.27 17.39
CA TYR A 136 -13.32 -0.82 17.36
C TYR A 136 -14.20 -0.21 16.26
N TRP A 137 -14.06 -0.65 15.00
CA TRP A 137 -14.86 -0.12 13.89
C TRP A 137 -16.36 -0.30 14.09
N ILE A 138 -16.79 -1.45 14.61
CA ILE A 138 -18.20 -1.72 14.92
C ILE A 138 -18.69 -0.78 16.03
N SER A 139 -17.87 -0.50 17.05
CA SER A 139 -18.23 0.38 18.15
C SER A 139 -18.47 1.83 17.69
N ILE A 140 -17.71 2.32 16.70
CA ILE A 140 -17.82 3.69 16.17
C ILE A 140 -18.62 3.79 14.86
N ARG A 141 -19.25 2.70 14.39
CA ARG A 141 -19.93 2.62 13.08
C ARG A 141 -20.94 3.75 12.81
N GLY A 142 -21.51 4.36 13.85
CA GLY A 142 -22.39 5.51 13.73
C GLY A 142 -21.73 6.72 13.07
N ALA A 143 -20.42 6.93 13.26
CA ALA A 143 -19.65 7.99 12.60
C ALA A 143 -19.40 7.71 11.10
N LEU A 144 -19.49 6.44 10.69
CA LEU A 144 -19.25 5.99 9.33
C LEU A 144 -20.55 5.92 8.51
N ALA A 145 -21.70 5.77 9.16
CA ALA A 145 -22.98 5.66 8.47
C ALA A 145 -23.23 6.84 7.51
N GLY A 146 -23.53 6.52 6.24
CA GLY A 146 -23.81 7.52 5.19
C GLY A 146 -22.56 8.14 4.55
N GLN A 147 -21.36 7.70 4.93
CA GLN A 147 -20.10 8.25 4.42
C GLN A 147 -19.50 7.45 3.25
N ASP A 148 -20.27 6.51 2.67
CA ASP A 148 -19.79 5.56 1.66
C ASP A 148 -19.25 6.23 0.37
N ASN A 149 -19.65 7.48 0.08
CA ASN A 149 -19.13 8.25 -1.06
C ASN A 149 -17.77 8.93 -0.79
N TYR A 150 -17.41 9.09 0.48
CA TYR A 150 -16.30 9.94 0.90
C TYR A 150 -15.22 9.16 1.64
N VAL A 151 -15.57 8.02 2.23
CA VAL A 151 -14.70 7.23 3.11
C VAL A 151 -14.36 5.88 2.50
N ILE A 152 -13.08 5.55 2.55
CA ILE A 152 -12.56 4.19 2.41
C ILE A 152 -12.13 3.73 3.80
N LEU A 153 -12.60 2.55 4.21
CA LEU A 153 -12.25 1.98 5.50
C LEU A 153 -11.07 1.03 5.33
N ASN A 154 -9.87 1.50 5.64
CA ASN A 154 -8.70 0.63 5.69
C ASN A 154 -8.70 -0.11 7.02
N VAL A 155 -8.93 -1.42 6.95
CA VAL A 155 -9.33 -2.22 8.13
C VAL A 155 -8.29 -2.12 9.23
N ALA A 156 -7.01 -2.28 8.92
CA ALA A 156 -5.92 -2.24 9.87
C ALA A 156 -4.62 -1.97 9.13
N ASN A 157 -3.77 -1.09 9.67
CA ASN A 157 -2.43 -0.90 9.14
C ASN A 157 -1.59 -2.16 9.35
N GLU A 158 -0.97 -2.65 8.28
CA GLU A 158 0.09 -3.65 8.33
C GLU A 158 -0.15 -4.82 9.32
N PRO A 159 -1.28 -5.56 9.21
CA PRO A 159 -1.84 -6.33 10.32
C PRO A 159 -1.08 -7.62 10.71
N PHE A 160 0.16 -7.80 10.26
CA PHE A 160 1.06 -8.90 10.61
C PHE A 160 2.52 -8.49 10.42
N GLY A 161 3.39 -8.91 11.35
CA GLY A 161 4.84 -8.73 11.24
C GLY A 161 5.50 -9.61 10.17
N TYR A 162 6.82 -9.50 10.02
CA TYR A 162 7.58 -10.26 9.03
C TYR A 162 7.49 -11.76 9.30
N HIS A 163 7.16 -12.51 8.25
CA HIS A 163 7.07 -13.96 8.20
C HIS A 163 6.02 -14.58 9.14
N ILE A 164 5.12 -13.77 9.71
CA ILE A 164 4.01 -14.22 10.57
C ILE A 164 2.72 -14.17 9.75
N THR A 165 2.71 -14.80 8.58
CA THR A 165 1.65 -14.56 7.58
C THR A 165 0.63 -15.69 7.46
N SER A 166 0.81 -16.77 8.22
CA SER A 166 0.04 -18.02 8.06
C SER A 166 -1.47 -17.87 8.21
N THR A 167 -1.93 -16.96 9.09
CA THR A 167 -3.36 -16.73 9.32
C THR A 167 -3.92 -15.51 8.60
N TRP A 168 -3.08 -14.67 7.96
CA TRP A 168 -3.50 -13.41 7.32
C TRP A 168 -4.73 -13.56 6.43
N THR A 169 -4.75 -14.60 5.59
CA THR A 169 -5.87 -14.82 4.65
C THR A 169 -7.18 -15.08 5.40
N GLN A 170 -7.17 -15.99 6.39
CA GLN A 170 -8.40 -16.36 7.11
C GLN A 170 -8.87 -15.23 8.03
N ASP A 171 -7.94 -14.55 8.68
CA ASP A 171 -8.25 -13.45 9.60
C ASP A 171 -8.79 -12.23 8.85
N THR A 172 -8.22 -11.90 7.69
CA THR A 172 -8.74 -10.84 6.81
C THR A 172 -10.13 -11.16 6.29
N MET A 173 -10.37 -12.41 5.84
CA MET A 173 -11.70 -12.85 5.39
C MET A 173 -12.75 -12.74 6.52
N ARG A 174 -12.39 -13.17 7.74
CA ARG A 174 -13.26 -13.07 8.91
C ARG A 174 -13.53 -11.60 9.28
N ALA A 175 -12.52 -10.75 9.25
CA ALA A 175 -12.66 -9.32 9.54
C ALA A 175 -13.64 -8.65 8.57
N ILE A 176 -13.46 -8.88 7.26
CA ILE A 176 -14.40 -8.42 6.22
C ILE A 176 -15.82 -8.91 6.52
N GLY A 177 -16.00 -10.22 6.76
CA GLY A 177 -17.31 -10.79 7.03
C GLY A 177 -18.01 -10.15 8.23
N ARG A 178 -17.27 -9.91 9.33
CA ARG A 178 -17.80 -9.25 10.53
C ARG A 178 -18.17 -7.79 10.28
N LEU A 179 -17.35 -7.02 9.57
CA LEU A 179 -17.66 -5.62 9.22
C LEU A 179 -18.91 -5.53 8.34
N ARG A 180 -19.06 -6.42 7.36
CA ARG A 180 -20.26 -6.50 6.52
C ARG A 180 -21.50 -6.89 7.33
N ALA A 181 -21.39 -7.88 8.22
CA ALA A 181 -22.48 -8.29 9.11
C ALA A 181 -22.91 -7.17 10.07
N ALA A 182 -22.00 -6.26 10.42
CA ALA A 182 -22.29 -5.06 11.21
C ALA A 182 -22.87 -3.89 10.39
N GLY A 183 -23.08 -4.07 9.08
CA GLY A 183 -23.72 -3.09 8.21
C GLY A 183 -22.78 -2.08 7.55
N LEU A 184 -21.46 -2.23 7.65
CA LEU A 184 -20.50 -1.33 6.99
C LEU A 184 -20.41 -1.67 5.49
N GLN A 185 -20.91 -0.77 4.63
CA GLN A 185 -20.96 -0.95 3.16
C GLN A 185 -19.84 -0.24 2.38
N HIS A 186 -19.08 0.63 3.05
CA HIS A 186 -17.87 1.28 2.54
C HIS A 186 -16.97 0.35 1.72
N THR A 187 -16.23 0.90 0.76
CA THR A 187 -15.06 0.20 0.23
C THR A 187 -14.11 -0.13 1.39
N LEU A 188 -13.80 -1.40 1.55
CA LEU A 188 -12.80 -1.86 2.50
C LEU A 188 -11.43 -1.86 1.82
N MET A 189 -10.40 -1.39 2.52
CA MET A 189 -9.01 -1.48 2.11
C MET A 189 -8.29 -2.43 3.07
N VAL A 190 -7.55 -3.40 2.54
CA VAL A 190 -6.86 -4.42 3.36
C VAL A 190 -5.38 -4.46 3.01
N ASP A 191 -4.54 -4.25 4.02
CA ASP A 191 -3.09 -4.23 3.87
C ASP A 191 -2.53 -5.65 3.79
N ALA A 192 -1.42 -5.75 3.08
CA ALA A 192 -0.62 -6.96 3.05
C ALA A 192 -0.03 -7.31 4.45
N PRO A 193 0.35 -8.57 4.68
CA PRO A 193 1.18 -8.91 5.83
C PRO A 193 2.63 -8.48 5.60
N ASP A 194 3.55 -8.90 6.48
CA ASP A 194 4.98 -8.55 6.41
C ASP A 194 5.20 -7.04 6.50
N TRP A 195 4.57 -6.38 7.47
CA TRP A 195 4.57 -4.92 7.59
C TRP A 195 4.11 -4.23 6.29
N GLY A 196 3.07 -4.77 5.67
CA GLY A 196 2.53 -4.26 4.40
C GLY A 196 3.41 -4.52 3.18
N GLN A 197 4.61 -5.09 3.31
CA GLN A 197 5.55 -5.29 2.19
C GLN A 197 5.35 -6.61 1.43
N ASP A 198 4.58 -7.55 2.00
CA ASP A 198 4.23 -8.84 1.38
C ASP A 198 5.43 -9.64 0.87
N ASP A 199 6.50 -9.71 1.67
CA ASP A 199 7.77 -10.38 1.34
C ASP A 199 7.57 -11.83 0.86
N LEU A 200 6.57 -12.52 1.42
CA LEU A 200 6.23 -13.91 1.08
C LEU A 200 5.13 -14.05 0.02
N PHE A 201 4.68 -12.95 -0.57
CA PHE A 201 3.58 -12.90 -1.54
C PHE A 201 2.26 -13.46 -1.03
N THR A 202 2.05 -13.48 0.29
CA THR A 202 0.85 -14.02 0.93
C THR A 202 -0.41 -13.29 0.45
N MET A 203 -0.42 -11.95 0.47
CA MET A 203 -1.52 -11.17 -0.08
C MET A 203 -1.59 -11.34 -1.59
N ARG A 204 -0.46 -11.22 -2.31
CA ARG A 204 -0.44 -11.35 -3.77
C ARG A 204 -1.14 -12.63 -4.22
N ASP A 205 -0.85 -13.77 -3.59
CA ASP A 205 -1.33 -15.07 -4.04
C ASP A 205 -2.75 -15.38 -3.53
N ASN A 206 -3.15 -14.83 -2.37
CA ASN A 206 -4.47 -15.09 -1.77
C ASN A 206 -5.51 -13.98 -2.00
N ALA A 207 -5.15 -12.85 -2.61
CA ALA A 207 -6.06 -11.74 -2.90
C ALA A 207 -7.36 -12.15 -3.63
N PRO A 208 -7.35 -13.05 -4.65
CA PRO A 208 -8.61 -13.53 -5.24
C PRO A 208 -9.57 -14.17 -4.23
N LYS A 209 -9.03 -14.94 -3.28
CA LYS A 209 -9.81 -15.61 -2.23
C LYS A 209 -10.39 -14.61 -1.23
N VAL A 210 -9.60 -13.61 -0.83
CA VAL A 210 -10.06 -12.53 0.07
C VAL A 210 -11.16 -11.69 -0.58
N LEU A 211 -10.97 -11.26 -1.84
CA LEU A 211 -12.01 -10.52 -2.58
C LEU A 211 -13.28 -11.36 -2.76
N ALA A 212 -13.14 -12.67 -3.01
CA ALA A 212 -14.26 -13.59 -3.12
C ALA A 212 -14.97 -13.89 -1.78
N ALA A 213 -14.37 -13.53 -0.65
CA ALA A 213 -15.00 -13.64 0.67
C ALA A 213 -15.86 -12.41 1.02
N ASP A 214 -15.60 -11.24 0.41
CA ASP A 214 -16.44 -10.07 0.60
C ASP A 214 -17.78 -10.24 -0.14
N PRO A 215 -18.93 -10.38 0.56
CA PRO A 215 -20.24 -10.47 -0.09
C PRO A 215 -20.58 -9.25 -0.94
N ALA A 216 -20.04 -8.07 -0.61
CA ALA A 216 -20.22 -6.85 -1.39
C ALA A 216 -19.26 -6.75 -2.59
N ARG A 217 -18.25 -7.63 -2.68
CA ARG A 217 -17.15 -7.57 -3.67
C ARG A 217 -16.51 -6.17 -3.75
N ASN A 218 -16.44 -5.48 -2.62
CA ASN A 218 -16.03 -4.09 -2.49
C ASN A 218 -14.80 -3.95 -1.56
N THR A 219 -13.75 -4.71 -1.88
CA THR A 219 -12.45 -4.69 -1.19
C THR A 219 -11.34 -4.31 -2.16
N VAL A 220 -10.52 -3.33 -1.79
CA VAL A 220 -9.26 -2.96 -2.44
C VAL A 220 -8.07 -3.48 -1.62
N PHE A 221 -7.03 -3.96 -2.29
CA PHE A 221 -5.79 -4.41 -1.64
C PHE A 221 -4.82 -3.24 -1.51
N ASP A 222 -4.03 -3.25 -0.45
CA ASP A 222 -3.04 -2.22 -0.18
C ASP A 222 -1.64 -2.81 0.03
N ILE A 223 -0.65 -2.28 -0.69
CA ILE A 223 0.76 -2.66 -0.60
C ILE A 223 1.62 -1.47 -0.18
N HIS A 224 2.50 -1.70 0.79
CA HIS A 224 3.44 -0.71 1.28
C HIS A 224 4.81 -0.94 0.64
N MET A 225 5.22 -0.03 -0.25
CA MET A 225 6.42 -0.21 -1.08
C MET A 225 7.64 0.51 -0.50
N PHE A 226 8.18 -0.04 0.59
CA PHE A 226 9.43 0.43 1.21
C PHE A 226 10.67 -0.34 0.73
N GLY A 227 11.51 -0.82 1.65
CA GLY A 227 12.83 -1.37 1.37
C GLY A 227 12.82 -2.70 0.61
N THR A 228 11.75 -3.49 0.69
CA THR A 228 11.59 -4.72 -0.10
C THR A 228 11.50 -4.40 -1.59
N PHE A 229 10.82 -3.30 -1.95
CA PHE A 229 10.58 -2.84 -3.31
C PHE A 229 11.70 -1.93 -3.83
N ASN A 230 12.95 -2.40 -3.69
CA ASN A 230 14.17 -1.65 -4.00
C ASN A 230 14.63 -1.69 -5.47
N THR A 231 13.88 -2.30 -6.38
CA THR A 231 14.19 -2.29 -7.82
C THR A 231 12.95 -2.05 -8.67
N PRO A 232 13.10 -1.43 -9.86
CA PRO A 232 11.98 -1.27 -10.79
C PRO A 232 11.30 -2.59 -11.17
N ALA A 233 12.06 -3.68 -11.29
CA ALA A 233 11.51 -5.00 -11.65
C ALA A 233 10.59 -5.58 -10.56
N LYS A 234 10.96 -5.44 -9.27
CA LYS A 234 10.10 -5.86 -8.16
C LYS A 234 8.79 -5.06 -8.13
N VAL A 235 8.88 -3.73 -8.25
CA VAL A 235 7.70 -2.85 -8.32
C VAL A 235 6.80 -3.24 -9.48
N GLN A 236 7.36 -3.35 -10.68
CA GLN A 236 6.59 -3.67 -11.89
C GLN A 236 5.88 -5.00 -11.78
N SER A 237 6.62 -6.07 -11.43
CA SER A 237 6.09 -7.44 -11.39
C SER A 237 4.95 -7.58 -10.37
N TYR A 238 5.09 -6.96 -9.21
CA TYR A 238 4.06 -6.99 -8.17
C TYR A 238 2.78 -6.29 -8.64
N LEU A 239 2.88 -5.03 -9.08
CA LEU A 239 1.70 -4.26 -9.55
C LEU A 239 1.06 -4.90 -10.78
N GLN A 240 1.86 -5.38 -11.73
CA GLN A 240 1.38 -6.04 -12.94
C GLN A 240 0.62 -7.33 -12.62
N SER A 241 1.04 -8.09 -11.59
CA SER A 241 0.33 -9.30 -11.16
C SER A 241 -1.11 -9.00 -10.74
N PHE A 242 -1.36 -7.92 -10.00
CA PHE A 242 -2.72 -7.51 -9.62
C PHE A 242 -3.54 -7.04 -10.81
N VAL A 243 -2.95 -6.21 -11.68
CA VAL A 243 -3.61 -5.69 -12.89
C VAL A 243 -4.03 -6.83 -13.83
N ALA A 244 -3.13 -7.77 -14.10
CA ALA A 244 -3.39 -8.91 -14.99
C ALA A 244 -4.53 -9.82 -14.48
N ARG A 245 -4.71 -9.88 -13.16
CA ARG A 245 -5.76 -10.68 -12.50
C ARG A 245 -7.02 -9.87 -12.18
N ARG A 246 -7.09 -8.61 -12.62
CA ARG A 246 -8.20 -7.68 -12.35
C ARG A 246 -8.51 -7.53 -10.85
N LEU A 247 -7.47 -7.48 -10.04
CA LEU A 247 -7.58 -7.23 -8.61
C LEU A 247 -7.31 -5.74 -8.34
N PRO A 248 -8.21 -5.04 -7.62
CA PRO A 248 -8.02 -3.64 -7.27
C PRO A 248 -6.87 -3.49 -6.27
N ILE A 249 -5.90 -2.64 -6.55
CA ILE A 249 -4.75 -2.38 -5.66
C ILE A 249 -4.45 -0.88 -5.57
N VAL A 250 -3.93 -0.47 -4.41
CA VAL A 250 -3.36 0.84 -4.10
C VAL A 250 -1.96 0.64 -3.52
N VAL A 251 -1.05 1.59 -3.76
CA VAL A 251 0.21 1.71 -3.01
C VAL A 251 -0.01 2.70 -1.87
N GLY A 252 -0.47 2.22 -0.73
CA GLY A 252 -0.94 3.04 0.39
C GLY A 252 0.16 3.67 1.21
N GLU A 253 1.36 3.10 1.13
CA GLU A 253 2.57 3.72 1.69
C GLU A 253 3.77 3.46 0.81
N PHE A 254 4.64 4.46 0.72
CA PHE A 254 5.99 4.36 0.18
C PHE A 254 6.74 5.66 0.46
N SER A 255 8.05 5.63 0.33
CA SER A 255 8.93 6.77 0.57
C SER A 255 10.12 6.79 -0.38
N SER A 256 11.03 7.76 -0.20
CA SER A 256 12.33 7.79 -0.88
C SER A 256 13.46 7.05 -0.15
N ASN A 257 13.24 6.62 1.09
CA ASN A 257 14.28 6.01 1.92
C ASN A 257 13.69 5.09 2.98
N HIS A 258 14.41 4.02 3.33
CA HIS A 258 14.00 3.07 4.36
C HIS A 258 15.24 2.30 4.88
N PRO A 259 15.33 1.97 6.19
CA PRO A 259 16.53 1.38 6.80
C PRO A 259 16.89 0.02 6.21
N TYR A 260 15.90 -0.75 5.76
CA TYR A 260 16.10 -2.10 5.23
C TYR A 260 16.21 -2.16 3.70
N GLY A 261 16.41 -1.01 3.05
CA GLY A 261 16.65 -0.91 1.60
C GLY A 261 16.13 0.39 1.01
N LYS A 262 16.82 0.94 0.00
CA LYS A 262 16.35 2.14 -0.70
C LYS A 262 15.16 1.78 -1.61
N PRO A 263 13.95 2.32 -1.39
CA PRO A 263 12.81 2.05 -2.26
C PRO A 263 13.05 2.54 -3.70
N ALA A 264 12.53 1.81 -4.69
CA ALA A 264 12.54 2.23 -6.09
C ALA A 264 11.39 3.21 -6.38
N THR A 265 11.36 4.33 -5.65
CA THR A 265 10.29 5.34 -5.63
C THR A 265 9.88 5.84 -7.02
N ASP A 266 10.85 6.07 -7.92
CA ASP A 266 10.55 6.52 -9.28
C ASP A 266 9.79 5.47 -10.08
N ALA A 267 10.12 4.19 -9.87
CA ALA A 267 9.39 3.08 -10.48
C ALA A 267 7.98 2.95 -9.89
N VAL A 268 7.80 3.16 -8.58
CA VAL A 268 6.46 3.17 -7.94
C VAL A 268 5.59 4.22 -8.61
N LEU A 269 6.06 5.47 -8.69
CA LEU A 269 5.32 6.57 -9.31
C LEU A 269 5.05 6.32 -10.81
N GLN A 270 6.04 5.83 -11.55
CA GLN A 270 5.91 5.52 -12.97
C GLN A 270 4.88 4.42 -13.23
N TYR A 271 4.99 3.26 -12.56
CA TYR A 271 4.10 2.13 -12.82
C TYR A 271 2.70 2.36 -12.22
N ALA A 272 2.58 3.05 -11.09
CA ALA A 272 1.27 3.44 -10.57
C ALA A 272 0.53 4.39 -11.53
N GLN A 273 1.25 5.28 -12.22
CA GLN A 273 0.66 6.10 -13.28
C GLN A 273 0.30 5.27 -14.51
N ALA A 274 1.22 4.43 -15.00
CA ALA A 274 1.01 3.60 -16.19
C ALA A 274 -0.20 2.67 -16.05
N TYR A 275 -0.36 2.06 -14.88
CA TYR A 275 -1.45 1.13 -14.59
C TYR A 275 -2.69 1.79 -13.97
N ARG A 276 -2.65 3.11 -13.74
CA ARG A 276 -3.70 3.88 -13.06
C ARG A 276 -4.06 3.29 -11.69
N ILE A 277 -3.04 2.91 -10.94
CA ILE A 277 -3.11 2.42 -9.55
C ILE A 277 -2.99 3.62 -8.62
N GLY A 278 -3.75 3.62 -7.52
CA GLY A 278 -3.68 4.66 -6.50
C GLY A 278 -2.32 4.68 -5.79
N PHE A 279 -1.88 5.84 -5.30
CA PHE A 279 -0.71 5.90 -4.42
C PHE A 279 -0.87 6.97 -3.34
N LEU A 280 -0.27 6.74 -2.18
CA LEU A 280 -0.20 7.68 -1.07
C LEU A 280 1.22 7.70 -0.51
N GLY A 281 1.85 8.87 -0.46
CA GLY A 281 3.21 8.97 0.09
C GLY A 281 3.19 9.00 1.62
N TRP A 282 4.13 8.29 2.26
CA TRP A 282 4.37 8.34 3.69
C TRP A 282 5.51 9.32 4.01
N LEU A 283 5.32 10.37 4.79
CA LEU A 283 4.05 10.97 5.23
C LEU A 283 4.13 12.50 5.21
N TRP A 284 3.05 13.20 5.57
CA TRP A 284 3.05 14.67 5.58
C TRP A 284 4.14 15.26 6.48
N SER A 285 4.05 15.03 7.79
CA SER A 285 5.03 15.45 8.80
C SER A 285 4.76 14.75 10.13
N GLY A 286 5.75 14.73 11.02
CA GLY A 286 5.61 14.30 12.41
C GLY A 286 6.26 12.95 12.72
N ASP A 287 7.12 12.43 11.83
CA ASP A 287 7.88 11.23 12.15
C ASP A 287 9.08 11.57 13.06
N THR A 288 8.97 11.24 14.34
CA THR A 288 10.06 11.50 15.30
C THR A 288 11.16 10.46 15.24
N GLU A 289 10.88 9.24 14.76
CA GLU A 289 11.83 8.13 14.71
C GLU A 289 12.45 7.96 13.32
N ALA A 290 11.75 8.41 12.28
CA ALA A 290 12.14 8.32 10.89
C ALA A 290 11.87 9.64 10.14
N ALA A 291 12.34 10.77 10.68
CA ALA A 291 12.16 12.11 10.10
C ALA A 291 12.56 12.26 8.61
N TYR A 292 13.33 11.33 8.04
CA TYR A 292 13.60 11.26 6.60
C TYR A 292 12.36 10.92 5.76
N LEU A 293 11.27 10.48 6.39
CA LEU A 293 9.95 10.18 5.79
C LEU A 293 9.02 11.40 5.78
N ASP A 294 9.34 12.48 6.50
CA ASP A 294 8.55 13.71 6.46
C ASP A 294 8.63 14.35 5.08
N MET A 295 7.49 14.73 4.49
CA MET A 295 7.45 15.55 3.27
C MET A 295 7.72 17.02 3.59
N VAL A 296 7.29 17.48 4.75
CA VAL A 296 7.50 18.85 5.22
C VAL A 296 7.94 18.83 6.66
N ASN A 297 8.82 19.76 7.05
CA ASN A 297 9.22 19.89 8.45
C ASN A 297 8.16 20.66 9.25
N ASN A 298 7.86 20.20 10.47
CA ASN A 298 6.99 20.87 11.44
C ASN A 298 5.61 21.25 10.86
N PHE A 299 5.01 20.37 10.05
CA PHE A 299 3.73 20.62 9.37
C PHE A 299 3.69 21.85 8.46
N ASN A 300 4.83 22.49 8.16
CA ASN A 300 4.89 23.73 7.40
C ASN A 300 5.13 23.46 5.91
N PRO A 301 4.15 23.70 5.01
CA PRO A 301 4.26 23.38 3.58
C PRO A 301 5.37 24.14 2.83
N SER A 302 5.89 25.22 3.41
CA SER A 302 7.02 25.98 2.87
C SER A 302 8.37 25.33 3.18
N LEU A 303 8.45 24.43 4.16
CA LEU A 303 9.67 23.76 4.60
C LEU A 303 9.73 22.32 4.08
N ARG A 304 9.73 22.17 2.75
CA ARG A 304 9.77 20.84 2.11
C ARG A 304 11.11 20.15 2.33
N THR A 305 11.06 18.88 2.66
CA THR A 305 12.23 17.99 2.70
C THR A 305 12.60 17.54 1.27
N PRO A 306 13.75 16.87 1.07
CA PRO A 306 14.07 16.24 -0.21
C PRO A 306 13.00 15.23 -0.67
N TRP A 307 12.42 14.48 0.26
CA TRP A 307 11.33 13.56 -0.02
C TRP A 307 10.08 14.33 -0.48
N GLY A 308 9.67 15.35 0.25
CA GLY A 308 8.51 16.18 -0.13
C GLY A 308 8.70 16.87 -1.48
N ALA A 309 9.88 17.39 -1.78
CA ALA A 309 10.19 17.96 -3.09
C ALA A 309 10.01 16.93 -4.22
N ARG A 310 10.52 15.70 -4.01
CA ARG A 310 10.39 14.61 -4.97
C ARG A 310 8.93 14.18 -5.14
N PHE A 311 8.22 13.92 -4.05
CA PHE A 311 6.87 13.36 -4.09
C PHE A 311 5.83 14.38 -4.52
N LEU A 312 5.83 15.57 -3.92
CA LEU A 312 4.76 16.56 -4.14
C LEU A 312 4.86 17.20 -5.53
N THR A 313 6.08 17.49 -5.99
CA THR A 313 6.31 18.30 -7.20
C THR A 313 7.14 17.63 -8.29
N GLY A 314 7.79 16.49 -8.01
CA GLY A 314 8.61 15.80 -9.00
C GLY A 314 7.80 15.14 -10.13
N VAL A 315 8.51 14.64 -11.13
CA VAL A 315 7.90 13.90 -12.26
C VAL A 315 7.10 12.70 -11.73
N ASN A 316 5.91 12.54 -12.29
CA ASN A 316 4.90 11.56 -11.86
C ASN A 316 4.46 11.69 -10.39
N GLY A 317 4.89 12.75 -9.69
CA GLY A 317 4.51 13.06 -8.33
C GLY A 317 3.09 13.61 -8.23
N LEU A 318 2.67 13.92 -7.00
CA LEU A 318 1.30 14.24 -6.61
C LEU A 318 0.66 15.32 -7.51
N ARG A 319 1.30 16.49 -7.62
CA ARG A 319 0.73 17.67 -8.31
C ARG A 319 0.40 17.43 -9.78
N THR A 320 1.15 16.55 -10.45
CA THR A 320 1.00 16.32 -11.90
C THR A 320 -0.02 15.24 -12.24
N ASN A 321 -0.47 14.48 -11.24
CA ASN A 321 -1.20 13.23 -11.46
C ASN A 321 -2.54 13.12 -10.75
N ALA A 322 -2.84 14.04 -9.83
CA ALA A 322 -4.08 14.04 -9.08
C ALA A 322 -5.24 14.65 -9.86
N ARG A 323 -6.43 14.09 -9.64
CA ARG A 323 -7.71 14.64 -10.11
C ARG A 323 -8.69 14.57 -8.96
N GLU A 324 -9.34 15.68 -8.66
CA GLU A 324 -10.40 15.72 -7.66
C GLU A 324 -11.49 14.69 -7.96
N ALA A 325 -11.99 14.03 -6.92
CA ALA A 325 -13.09 13.10 -7.04
C ALA A 325 -14.36 13.84 -7.52
N THR A 326 -15.13 13.22 -8.40
CA THR A 326 -16.32 13.83 -8.99
C THR A 326 -17.45 14.05 -7.98
N VAL A 327 -17.46 13.31 -6.86
CA VAL A 327 -18.35 13.59 -5.71
C VAL A 327 -18.17 15.01 -5.16
N PHE A 328 -16.97 15.60 -5.31
CA PHE A 328 -16.67 16.98 -4.90
C PHE A 328 -16.76 18.00 -6.05
N GLY A 329 -17.24 17.59 -7.23
CA GLY A 329 -17.32 18.43 -8.44
C GLY A 329 -16.11 18.35 -9.36
N GLY A 330 -15.21 17.38 -9.15
CA GLY A 330 -14.12 17.08 -10.08
C GLY A 330 -14.63 16.76 -11.50
N ALA A 331 -13.86 17.15 -12.52
CA ALA A 331 -14.26 16.93 -13.91
C ALA A 331 -14.31 15.43 -14.26
N ALA A 332 -15.49 14.95 -14.64
CA ALA A 332 -15.67 13.58 -15.13
C ALA A 332 -14.89 13.36 -16.44
N ARG A 333 -14.31 12.16 -16.59
CA ARG A 333 -13.66 11.80 -17.86
C ARG A 333 -14.76 11.38 -18.83
N ARG A 334 -14.91 12.09 -19.96
CA ARG A 334 -15.67 11.55 -21.10
C ARG A 334 -14.93 10.32 -21.61
N THR A 335 -15.40 9.14 -21.23
CA THR A 335 -14.91 7.86 -21.74
C THR A 335 -15.39 7.69 -23.19
N LYS A 336 -14.74 8.39 -24.14
CA LYS A 336 -14.94 8.13 -25.57
C LYS A 336 -14.36 6.77 -26.01
N HIS A 337 -13.47 6.19 -25.22
CA HIS A 337 -12.95 4.84 -25.41
C HIS A 337 -13.50 3.90 -24.34
N ARG A 338 -14.19 2.84 -24.77
CA ARG A 338 -14.21 1.59 -24.00
C ARG A 338 -12.75 1.17 -23.89
N TRP A 339 -12.22 1.17 -22.68
CA TRP A 339 -10.86 0.70 -22.41
C TRP A 339 -10.71 -0.70 -22.98
N ASN A 340 -9.82 -0.88 -23.94
CA ASN A 340 -9.46 -2.20 -24.43
C ASN A 340 -8.17 -2.60 -23.72
N TRP A 341 -8.09 -3.84 -23.22
CA TRP A 341 -6.95 -4.31 -22.41
C TRP A 341 -5.60 -4.21 -23.13
N SER A 342 -5.61 -4.11 -24.47
CA SER A 342 -4.45 -3.80 -25.31
C SER A 342 -3.81 -2.43 -25.01
N ASP A 343 -4.56 -1.47 -24.48
CA ASP A 343 -4.07 -0.10 -24.21
C ASP A 343 -3.16 -0.05 -22.96
N LEU A 344 -3.26 -1.06 -22.09
CA LEU A 344 -2.36 -1.27 -20.95
C LEU A 344 -1.12 -2.12 -21.36
N TRP A 345 -1.06 -2.58 -22.61
CA TRP A 345 0.00 -3.44 -23.12
C TRP A 345 0.67 -2.85 -24.37
N PRO A 346 1.66 -1.96 -24.20
CA PRO A 346 2.80 -2.05 -25.11
C PRO A 346 4.14 -1.67 -24.48
N TRP A 347 4.67 -2.44 -23.50
CA TRP A 347 6.06 -2.24 -23.04
C TRP A 347 6.86 -3.52 -22.77
N SER A 348 6.28 -4.72 -22.89
CA SER A 348 7.01 -5.98 -22.69
C SER A 348 7.89 -6.40 -23.88
N MET A 349 7.73 -5.80 -25.06
CA MET A 349 8.49 -6.19 -26.26
C MET A 349 9.62 -5.23 -26.65
N ALA A 350 9.62 -3.98 -26.16
CA ALA A 350 10.63 -2.99 -26.57
C ALA A 350 12.00 -3.19 -25.89
N GLN A 351 12.07 -3.88 -24.75
CA GLN A 351 13.35 -4.14 -24.05
C GLN A 351 13.96 -5.49 -24.39
N ALA A 352 13.20 -6.44 -24.96
CA ALA A 352 13.74 -7.70 -25.46
C ALA A 352 14.53 -7.55 -26.77
N ALA A 353 14.29 -6.48 -27.54
CA ALA A 353 14.97 -6.22 -28.82
C ALA A 353 16.34 -5.51 -28.70
N ALA A 354 16.75 -5.11 -27.50
CA ALA A 354 18.03 -4.41 -27.28
C ALA A 354 19.22 -5.33 -26.94
N VAL A 355 18.99 -6.65 -26.83
CA VAL A 355 20.08 -7.63 -26.77
C VAL A 355 20.27 -8.22 -28.16
N ARG A 356 21.08 -7.53 -28.98
CA ARG A 356 21.63 -8.17 -30.19
C ARG A 356 22.50 -9.34 -29.73
N PRO A 357 22.30 -10.57 -30.23
CA PRO A 357 23.25 -11.64 -29.98
C PRO A 357 24.59 -11.23 -30.59
N VAL A 358 25.64 -11.24 -29.77
CA VAL A 358 27.02 -11.18 -30.25
C VAL A 358 27.19 -12.37 -31.21
N PRO A 359 27.55 -12.16 -32.49
CA PRO A 359 27.75 -13.27 -33.40
C PRO A 359 28.92 -14.12 -32.88
N SER A 360 28.67 -15.42 -32.73
CA SER A 360 29.69 -16.39 -32.35
C SER A 360 30.85 -16.30 -33.34
N ARG A 361 32.04 -15.95 -32.82
CA ARG A 361 33.28 -16.05 -33.59
C ARG A 361 33.47 -17.51 -33.97
N ARG A 362 33.26 -17.83 -35.25
CA ARG A 362 33.77 -19.06 -35.86
C ARG A 362 35.29 -19.08 -35.66
N SER A 363 35.77 -20.13 -35.00
CA SER A 363 37.17 -20.48 -34.89
C SER A 363 37.77 -20.63 -36.29
N ARG A 364 38.78 -19.81 -36.60
CA ARG A 364 39.67 -20.01 -37.76
C ARG A 364 40.75 -21.04 -37.39
N PRO A 365 41.14 -21.97 -38.28
CA PRO A 365 42.22 -22.90 -38.01
C PRO A 365 43.58 -22.18 -37.96
N LEU A 366 44.39 -22.49 -36.94
CA LEU A 366 45.77 -22.05 -36.81
C LEU A 366 46.65 -22.76 -37.84
N THR A 367 47.12 -22.04 -38.86
CA THR A 367 48.24 -22.47 -39.69
C THR A 367 49.56 -22.21 -38.98
N ARG A 368 50.30 -23.29 -38.72
CA ARG A 368 51.67 -23.32 -38.19
C ARG A 368 52.62 -22.43 -39.01
N ARG A 369 53.46 -21.64 -38.33
CA ARG A 369 54.79 -21.25 -38.81
C ARG A 369 55.83 -21.42 -37.70
N PRO A 370 57.10 -21.68 -38.04
CA PRO A 370 58.03 -22.42 -37.19
C PRO A 370 58.87 -21.53 -36.25
N ARG A 371 59.41 -22.22 -35.24
CA ARG A 371 60.27 -21.79 -34.13
C ARG A 371 61.41 -20.83 -34.53
N ARG A 372 61.67 -19.84 -33.66
CA ARG A 372 63.01 -19.31 -33.37
C ARG A 372 63.31 -19.50 -31.87
N ALA A 373 64.60 -19.72 -31.60
CA ALA A 373 65.23 -20.24 -30.39
C ALA A 373 65.19 -19.26 -29.18
N PRO A 374 65.45 -19.74 -27.94
CA PRO A 374 65.50 -18.91 -26.74
C PRO A 374 66.90 -18.30 -26.56
N GLU A 375 66.95 -17.06 -26.10
CA GLU A 375 68.16 -16.47 -25.50
C GLU A 375 67.93 -16.31 -23.99
N ASP A 376 68.96 -16.72 -23.24
CA ASP A 376 69.01 -16.82 -21.78
C ASP A 376 69.07 -15.46 -21.04
N PRO A 377 68.78 -15.44 -19.72
CA PRO A 377 68.74 -14.23 -18.91
C PRO A 377 70.00 -13.97 -18.06
N ALA A 378 70.01 -12.76 -17.45
CA ALA A 378 70.67 -12.33 -16.19
C ALA A 378 71.90 -11.38 -16.35
N PRO A 379 72.43 -10.72 -15.27
CA PRO A 379 71.97 -10.61 -13.86
C PRO A 379 72.09 -9.20 -13.19
N GLY A 380 71.57 -9.09 -11.95
CA GLY A 380 72.12 -8.27 -10.85
C GLY A 380 71.42 -6.94 -10.53
N GLY A 381 71.15 -6.53 -9.28
CA GLY A 381 71.45 -7.10 -7.96
C GLY A 381 71.11 -6.12 -6.80
N GLY A 382 70.72 -6.67 -5.64
CA GLY A 382 71.00 -6.21 -4.24
C GLY A 382 70.36 -4.90 -3.74
N ARG A 383 69.93 -4.69 -2.49
CA ARG A 383 70.15 -5.21 -1.12
C ARG A 383 68.87 -4.88 -0.30
N ALA A 384 68.32 -5.71 0.60
CA ALA A 384 68.73 -6.04 1.98
C ALA A 384 68.88 -4.85 2.97
N GLY A 385 68.00 -4.80 3.98
CA GLY A 385 68.13 -3.96 5.19
C GLY A 385 67.10 -4.33 6.27
N ARG A 386 67.58 -4.71 7.47
CA ARG A 386 66.90 -5.35 8.61
C ARG A 386 66.31 -4.35 9.64
N GLY A 387 65.44 -4.87 10.53
CA GLY A 387 65.36 -4.50 11.96
C GLY A 387 63.92 -4.44 12.49
N SER A 388 63.32 -5.47 13.08
CA SER A 388 63.44 -6.04 14.45
C SER A 388 62.92 -5.17 15.61
N ARG A 389 61.87 -5.69 16.29
CA ARG A 389 61.62 -5.77 17.76
C ARG A 389 60.22 -5.29 18.22
N THR A 390 59.44 -6.26 18.73
CA THR A 390 58.31 -6.20 19.69
C THR A 390 58.82 -6.02 21.15
N PRO A 391 57.97 -6.05 22.21
CA PRO A 391 56.62 -5.51 22.46
C PRO A 391 56.56 -4.79 23.85
N VAL A 392 55.37 -4.38 24.35
CA VAL A 392 54.87 -4.57 25.75
C VAL A 392 53.63 -3.68 26.04
N GLY A 393 52.54 -4.35 26.45
CA GLY A 393 51.82 -4.10 27.72
C GLY A 393 50.83 -2.94 27.87
N GLY A 394 49.60 -3.26 28.33
CA GLY A 394 48.76 -2.29 29.04
C GLY A 394 47.27 -2.65 29.08
N ARG A 395 46.71 -2.84 30.27
CA ARG A 395 45.36 -3.36 30.57
C ARG A 395 44.27 -2.28 30.59
N ARG A 396 43.03 -2.74 30.35
CA ARG A 396 41.71 -2.41 30.98
C ARG A 396 41.47 -0.98 31.50
N ARG A 397 40.31 -0.42 31.14
CA ARG A 397 39.19 -0.19 32.07
C ARG A 397 37.91 0.19 31.32
N ASP A 398 36.82 -0.41 31.80
CA ASP A 398 35.43 -0.07 31.58
C ASP A 398 35.15 1.37 32.03
N ASP A 399 34.24 2.08 31.37
CA ASP A 399 33.34 3.05 32.01
C ASP A 399 32.16 3.38 31.05
N ALA A 400 30.96 3.00 31.48
CA ALA A 400 29.68 3.43 30.92
C ALA A 400 29.20 4.72 31.61
N PRO A 401 28.47 5.63 30.94
CA PRO A 401 27.72 6.67 31.63
C PRO A 401 26.25 6.29 31.85
N ARG A 402 25.83 6.65 33.06
CA ARG A 402 24.54 6.47 33.72
C ARG A 402 23.37 7.19 33.04
N GLU A 403 22.20 6.55 33.16
CA GLU A 403 20.87 7.14 33.10
C GLU A 403 20.70 8.26 34.14
N GLN A 404 20.05 9.36 33.72
CA GLN A 404 19.42 10.32 34.63
C GLN A 404 17.92 10.27 34.42
N GLY A 405 17.20 9.89 35.48
CA GLY A 405 15.75 9.96 35.57
C GLY A 405 15.26 11.39 35.70
N VAL A 406 14.14 11.67 35.04
CA VAL A 406 13.36 12.90 35.20
C VAL A 406 12.09 12.53 35.97
N GLN A 407 11.98 13.08 37.18
CA GLN A 407 10.73 13.22 37.91
C GLN A 407 9.98 14.45 37.38
N THR A 408 8.70 14.32 37.07
CA THR A 408 7.77 15.46 37.07
C THR A 408 6.45 15.05 37.70
N ARG A 409 5.95 15.95 38.56
CA ARG A 409 4.56 16.05 39.02
C ARG A 409 3.63 16.46 37.90
#